data_AF-A0A2T1CH54-F1
#
_entry.id   AF-A0A2T1CH54-F1
#
_cell.length_a   1.000
_cell.length_b   1.000
_cell.length_c   1.000
_cell.angle_alpha   90.00
_cell.angle_beta   90.00
_cell.angle_gamma   90.00
#
_symmetry.space_group_name_H-M   'P 1'
#
loop_
_entity.id
_entity.type
_entity.pdbx_description
1 polymer ?
#
loop_
_entity_poly.entity_id
_entity_poly.type
_entity_poly.pdbx_seq_one_letter_code
_entity_poly.pdbx_strand_id
1 'polypeptide(L)'
;MGRRVLLEQLIQCGVERNRAIELLPQINPWLDKFLPVDCWQHFSQKLIKPTDPFALHELLYKITFADGGIHPEYSPAWFPTDEQIQATNIAGLMRDLGIRSYAELHAWSVCDRLSFWETMIQRLGIRFQKPYTQLVDLSKGIEFPQWCVDAQLN
;
A
#
# COMPACT_ATOMS: atom_id res chain seq x y z
N MET A 1 11.28 24.50 -12.73
CA MET A 1 10.76 25.52 -11.77
C MET A 1 10.55 24.78 -10.48
N GLY A 2 11.21 25.15 -9.37
CA GLY A 2 11.20 24.31 -8.16
C GLY A 2 9.82 24.09 -7.56
N ARG A 3 9.60 22.90 -6.98
CA ARG A 3 8.42 22.52 -6.19
C ARG A 3 8.28 23.45 -4.97
N ARG A 4 7.63 24.60 -5.14
CA ARG A 4 7.48 25.61 -4.07
C ARG A 4 6.06 26.11 -3.97
N VAL A 5 5.60 26.25 -2.74
CA VAL A 5 4.27 26.78 -2.39
C VAL A 5 4.41 28.21 -1.88
N LEU A 6 3.54 29.09 -2.37
CA LEU A 6 3.43 30.48 -1.93
C LEU A 6 2.30 30.64 -0.90
N LEU A 7 2.44 31.63 -0.01
CA LEU A 7 1.45 31.92 1.02
C LEU A 7 0.06 32.19 0.41
N GLU A 8 0.01 32.95 -0.68
CA GLU A 8 -1.24 33.29 -1.36
C GLU A 8 -1.95 32.06 -1.94
N GLN A 9 -1.21 31.04 -2.39
CA GLN A 9 -1.82 29.79 -2.88
C GLN A 9 -2.53 29.03 -1.76
N LEU A 10 -1.94 29.00 -0.55
CA LEU A 10 -2.57 28.39 0.62
C LEU A 10 -3.85 29.13 1.02
N ILE A 11 -3.83 30.46 1.00
CA ILE A 11 -5.00 31.29 1.32
C ILE A 11 -6.11 31.08 0.27
N GLN A 12 -5.76 31.01 -1.01
CA GLN A 12 -6.71 30.72 -2.10
C GLN A 12 -7.37 29.34 -1.96
N CYS A 13 -6.70 28.37 -1.34
CA CYS A 13 -7.28 27.08 -1.00
C CYS A 13 -8.30 27.15 0.16
N GLY A 14 -8.52 28.31 0.77
CA GLY A 14 -9.44 28.49 1.91
C GLY A 14 -8.78 28.27 3.27
N VAL A 15 -7.45 28.27 3.34
CA VAL A 15 -6.71 28.16 4.61
C VAL A 15 -6.61 29.53 5.28
N GLU A 16 -6.94 29.60 6.57
CA GLU A 16 -6.78 30.82 7.38
C GLU A 16 -5.33 31.34 7.34
N ARG A 17 -5.17 32.66 7.22
CA ARG A 17 -3.84 33.29 7.02
C ARG A 17 -2.81 32.88 8.07
N ASN A 18 -3.20 32.84 9.35
CA ASN A 18 -2.29 32.45 10.44
C ASN A 18 -1.82 31.01 10.27
N ARG A 19 -2.75 30.09 9.93
CA ARG A 19 -2.42 28.69 9.67
C ARG A 19 -1.53 28.53 8.43
N ALA A 20 -1.78 29.30 7.38
CA ALA A 20 -0.97 29.30 6.18
C ALA A 20 0.49 29.73 6.46
N ILE A 21 0.68 30.74 7.33
CA ILE A 21 2.02 31.18 7.78
C ILE A 21 2.73 30.07 8.57
N GLU A 22 2.02 29.30 9.40
CA GLU A 22 2.58 28.17 10.14
C GLU A 22 2.96 26.98 9.24
N LEU A 23 2.17 26.73 8.19
CA LEU A 23 2.35 25.59 7.28
C LEU A 23 3.54 25.79 6.33
N LEU A 24 3.73 27.00 5.82
CA LEU A 24 4.74 27.29 4.80
C LEU A 24 6.18 26.85 5.15
N PRO A 25 6.72 27.11 6.36
CA PRO A 25 8.06 26.65 6.75
C PRO A 25 8.14 25.14 6.97
N GLN A 26 7.01 24.43 7.08
CA GLN A 26 6.96 22.97 7.18
C GLN A 26 6.84 22.31 5.79
N ILE A 27 6.34 23.03 4.78
CA ILE A 27 6.14 22.50 3.42
C ILE A 27 7.37 22.68 2.54
N ASN A 28 7.83 23.92 2.36
CA ASN A 28 8.83 24.24 1.33
C ASN A 28 10.19 23.55 1.56
N PRO A 29 10.75 23.51 2.79
CA PRO A 29 12.00 22.78 3.03
C PRO A 29 11.88 21.28 2.75
N TRP A 30 10.69 20.69 2.92
CA TRP A 30 10.46 19.29 2.61
C TRP A 30 10.47 19.05 1.10
N LEU A 31 9.75 19.88 0.34
CA LEU A 31 9.72 19.82 -1.12
C LEU A 31 11.11 20.00 -1.75
N ASP A 32 11.98 20.80 -1.14
CA ASP A 32 13.34 21.00 -1.61
C ASP A 32 14.27 19.81 -1.33
N LYS A 33 14.06 19.10 -0.20
CA LYS A 33 15.02 18.11 0.33
C LYS A 33 14.65 16.65 0.03
N PHE A 34 13.37 16.33 -0.08
CA PHE A 34 12.91 14.93 -0.12
C PHE A 34 12.26 14.54 -1.46
N LEU A 35 12.13 13.23 -1.67
CA LEU A 35 11.45 12.69 -2.84
C LEU A 35 9.94 12.99 -2.77
N PRO A 36 9.24 13.04 -3.91
CA PRO A 36 7.80 13.27 -3.94
C PRO A 36 7.00 12.34 -3.01
N VAL A 37 7.32 11.04 -3.00
CA VAL A 37 6.62 10.05 -2.17
C VAL A 37 6.79 10.34 -0.67
N ASP A 38 8.01 10.67 -0.24
CA ASP A 38 8.30 11.00 1.17
C ASP A 38 7.61 12.31 1.59
N CYS A 39 7.59 13.30 0.70
CA CYS A 39 6.89 14.57 0.91
C CYS A 39 5.39 14.33 1.10
N TRP A 40 4.75 13.61 0.17
CA TRP A 40 3.31 13.38 0.24
C TRP A 40 2.92 12.53 1.45
N GLN A 41 3.72 11.50 1.77
CA GLN A 41 3.50 10.70 2.97
C GLN A 41 3.57 11.56 4.23
N HIS A 42 4.59 12.42 4.37
CA HIS A 42 4.70 13.32 5.51
C HIS A 42 3.53 14.31 5.57
N PHE A 43 3.21 14.95 4.44
CA PHE A 43 2.15 15.95 4.42
C PHE A 43 0.80 15.35 4.80
N SER A 44 0.40 14.29 4.11
CA SER A 44 -0.91 13.63 4.29
C SER A 44 -1.08 12.97 5.67
N GLN A 45 0.01 12.48 6.29
CA GLN A 45 -0.08 11.77 7.57
C GLN A 45 0.19 12.64 8.80
N LYS A 46 0.97 13.73 8.65
CA LYS A 46 1.49 14.49 9.80
C LYS A 46 1.20 15.98 9.77
N LEU A 47 1.02 16.58 8.58
CA LEU A 47 0.95 18.02 8.44
C LEU A 47 -0.47 18.55 8.23
N ILE A 48 -1.19 18.00 7.26
CA ILE A 48 -2.57 18.39 6.93
C ILE A 48 -3.57 17.45 7.58
N LYS A 49 -4.73 17.97 7.93
CA LYS A 49 -5.80 17.27 8.66
C LYS A 49 -6.97 16.99 7.73
N PRO A 50 -7.79 15.94 8.00
CA PRO A 50 -9.01 15.69 7.22
C PRO A 50 -10.02 16.86 7.23
N THR A 51 -9.92 17.76 8.20
CA THR A 51 -10.76 18.97 8.31
C THR A 51 -10.23 20.15 7.52
N ASP A 52 -9.01 20.07 6.97
CA ASP A 52 -8.47 21.13 6.13
C ASP A 52 -9.20 21.16 4.77
N PRO A 53 -9.27 22.33 4.09
CA PRO A 53 -9.97 22.43 2.82
C PRO A 53 -9.40 21.49 1.76
N PHE A 54 -10.25 20.77 1.01
CA PHE A 54 -9.81 19.85 -0.04
C PHE A 54 -8.85 20.49 -1.05
N ALA A 55 -9.06 21.77 -1.40
CA ALA A 55 -8.19 22.50 -2.31
C ALA A 55 -6.73 22.57 -1.81
N LEU A 56 -6.49 22.56 -0.49
CA LEU A 56 -5.14 22.48 0.09
C LEU A 56 -4.51 21.11 -0.20
N HIS A 57 -5.25 20.03 0.06
CA HIS A 57 -4.78 18.67 -0.21
C HIS A 57 -4.42 18.51 -1.69
N GLU A 58 -5.30 19.00 -2.57
CA GLU A 58 -5.10 18.93 -4.02
C GLU A 58 -3.88 19.75 -4.47
N LEU A 59 -3.71 20.97 -3.95
CA LEU A 59 -2.55 21.81 -4.25
C LEU A 59 -1.24 21.12 -3.87
N LEU A 60 -1.15 20.62 -2.63
CA LEU A 60 0.06 19.97 -2.13
C LEU A 60 0.37 18.68 -2.90
N TYR A 61 -0.65 17.89 -3.21
CA TYR A 61 -0.50 16.69 -4.01
C TYR A 61 0.06 17.02 -5.40
N LYS A 62 -0.57 17.96 -6.13
CA LYS A 62 -0.14 18.38 -7.47
C LYS A 62 1.29 18.91 -7.47
N ILE A 63 1.65 19.77 -6.53
CA ILE A 63 3.01 20.34 -6.43
C ILE A 63 4.04 19.27 -6.08
N THR A 64 3.69 18.34 -5.20
CA THR A 64 4.60 17.27 -4.78
C THR A 64 5.01 16.39 -5.96
N PHE A 65 4.06 16.05 -6.83
CA PHE A 65 4.26 15.15 -7.97
C PHE A 65 4.48 15.85 -9.32
N ALA A 66 4.53 17.18 -9.37
CA ALA A 66 4.67 17.95 -10.61
C ALA A 66 5.95 17.61 -11.42
N ASP A 67 7.06 17.33 -10.74
CA ASP A 67 8.39 17.16 -11.36
C ASP A 67 8.89 15.69 -11.33
N GLY A 68 8.08 14.75 -10.85
CA GLY A 68 8.54 13.41 -10.44
C GLY A 68 8.65 12.35 -11.54
N GLY A 69 8.41 12.68 -12.81
CA GLY A 69 8.37 11.73 -13.92
C GLY A 69 7.18 10.75 -13.89
N ILE A 70 6.45 10.67 -12.78
CA ILE A 70 5.16 9.99 -12.64
C ILE A 70 4.08 11.07 -12.73
N HIS A 71 3.17 10.94 -13.68
CA HIS A 71 2.05 11.88 -13.79
C HIS A 71 1.21 11.82 -12.50
N PRO A 72 0.70 12.96 -11.98
CA PRO A 72 -0.07 12.99 -10.73
C PRO A 72 -1.25 11.99 -10.68
N GLU A 73 -1.81 11.62 -11.84
CA GLU A 73 -2.89 10.63 -11.97
C GLU A 73 -2.48 9.19 -11.64
N TYR A 74 -1.18 8.88 -11.68
CA TYR A 74 -0.63 7.56 -11.34
C TYR A 74 0.19 7.59 -10.04
N SER A 75 0.23 8.73 -9.36
CA SER A 75 0.93 8.84 -8.09
C SER A 75 0.08 8.25 -6.95
N PRO A 76 0.72 7.68 -5.92
CA PRO A 76 0.00 7.10 -4.79
C PRO A 76 -0.70 8.20 -3.97
N ALA A 77 -2.02 8.14 -3.91
CA ALA A 77 -2.82 9.06 -3.10
C ALA A 77 -2.73 8.75 -1.59
N TRP A 78 -2.42 7.51 -1.22
CA TRP A 78 -2.39 7.03 0.16
C TRP A 78 -1.25 6.05 0.38
N PHE A 79 -0.75 6.02 1.62
CA PHE A 79 0.25 5.06 2.08
C PHE A 79 -0.17 4.47 3.43
N PRO A 80 -0.02 3.14 3.63
CA PRO A 80 -0.19 2.55 4.95
C PRO A 80 0.91 3.02 5.90
N THR A 81 0.61 3.09 7.19
CA THR A 81 1.64 3.23 8.23
C THR A 81 2.32 1.90 8.49
N ASP A 82 3.52 1.93 9.09
CA ASP A 82 4.21 0.69 9.48
C ASP A 82 3.35 -0.17 10.42
N GLU A 83 2.62 0.46 11.35
CA GLU A 83 1.68 -0.23 12.23
C GLU A 83 0.58 -0.94 11.44
N GLN A 84 -0.03 -0.25 10.46
CA GLN A 84 -1.04 -0.85 9.59
C GLN A 84 -0.47 -2.02 8.80
N ILE A 85 0.75 -1.89 8.25
CA ILE A 85 1.42 -2.99 7.55
C ILE A 85 1.60 -4.19 8.48
N GLN A 86 2.18 -3.98 9.67
CA GLN A 86 2.48 -5.05 10.63
C GLN A 86 1.24 -5.73 11.21
N ALA A 87 0.10 -5.04 11.22
CA ALA A 87 -1.19 -5.59 11.65
C ALA A 87 -1.88 -6.47 10.58
N THR A 88 -1.36 -6.51 9.34
CA THR A 88 -1.98 -7.32 8.28
C THR A 88 -1.78 -8.82 8.47
N ASN A 89 -2.75 -9.62 8.02
CA ASN A 89 -2.61 -11.08 7.96
C ASN A 89 -1.39 -11.52 7.11
N ILE A 90 -1.06 -10.75 6.07
CA ILE A 90 0.09 -11.00 5.19
C ILE A 90 1.41 -10.77 5.96
N ALA A 91 1.53 -9.68 6.72
CA ALA A 91 2.71 -9.47 7.56
C ALA A 91 2.87 -10.57 8.62
N GLY A 92 1.75 -11.04 9.21
CA GLY A 92 1.75 -12.21 10.08
C GLY A 92 2.25 -13.48 9.37
N LEU A 93 1.75 -13.76 8.16
CA LEU A 93 2.18 -14.91 7.35
C LEU A 93 3.68 -14.84 7.03
N MET A 94 4.16 -13.67 6.57
CA MET A 94 5.57 -13.44 6.27
C MET A 94 6.45 -13.69 7.51
N ARG A 95 6.02 -13.22 8.68
CA ARG A 95 6.73 -13.43 9.95
C ARG A 95 6.83 -14.91 10.31
N ASP A 96 5.72 -15.65 10.19
CA ASP A 96 5.67 -17.08 10.51
C ASP A 96 6.53 -17.91 9.53
N LEU A 97 6.64 -17.47 8.27
CA LEU A 97 7.49 -18.09 7.25
C LEU A 97 8.94 -17.58 7.23
N GLY A 98 9.29 -16.57 8.04
CA GLY A 98 10.62 -15.94 8.01
C GLY A 98 10.93 -15.14 6.73
N ILE A 99 9.91 -14.78 5.95
CA ILE A 99 10.01 -14.04 4.68
C ILE A 99 10.11 -12.53 4.96
N ARG A 100 11.03 -11.84 4.28
CA ARG A 100 11.41 -10.47 4.61
C ARG A 100 10.68 -9.41 3.79
N SER A 101 10.13 -9.79 2.64
CA SER A 101 9.44 -8.84 1.76
C SER A 101 8.23 -9.47 1.08
N TYR A 102 7.27 -8.63 0.69
CA TYR A 102 6.13 -9.09 -0.10
C TYR A 102 6.57 -9.67 -1.46
N ALA A 103 7.61 -9.10 -2.08
CA ALA A 103 8.15 -9.62 -3.33
C ALA A 103 8.69 -11.05 -3.18
N GLU A 104 9.37 -11.34 -2.06
CA GLU A 104 9.84 -12.68 -1.72
C GLU A 104 8.67 -13.62 -1.43
N LEU A 105 7.64 -13.17 -0.71
CA LEU A 105 6.41 -13.96 -0.48
C LEU A 105 5.74 -14.33 -1.81
N HIS A 106 5.61 -13.37 -2.71
CA HIS A 106 5.01 -13.58 -4.03
C HIS A 106 5.85 -14.53 -4.90
N ALA A 107 7.17 -14.36 -4.91
CA ALA A 107 8.06 -15.27 -5.63
C ALA A 107 7.94 -16.71 -5.11
N TRP A 108 7.93 -16.88 -3.78
CA TRP A 108 7.72 -18.18 -3.15
C TRP A 108 6.35 -18.79 -3.50
N SER A 109 5.26 -18.01 -3.42
CA SER A 109 3.91 -18.54 -3.66
C SER A 109 3.68 -19.00 -5.10
N VAL A 110 4.36 -18.38 -6.06
CA VAL A 110 4.27 -18.73 -7.48
C VAL A 110 5.18 -19.92 -7.82
N CYS A 111 6.40 -19.95 -7.29
CA CYS A 111 7.38 -20.99 -7.57
C CYS A 111 7.06 -22.31 -6.84
N ASP A 112 6.52 -22.25 -5.63
CA ASP A 112 6.14 -23.41 -4.83
C ASP A 112 4.65 -23.34 -4.43
N ARG A 113 3.80 -23.53 -5.44
CA ARG A 113 2.35 -23.40 -5.31
C ARG A 113 1.74 -24.46 -4.39
N LEU A 114 2.35 -25.63 -4.30
CA LEU A 114 1.91 -26.71 -3.41
C LEU A 114 2.09 -26.28 -1.94
N SER A 115 3.32 -25.94 -1.54
CA SER A 115 3.60 -25.51 -0.18
C SER A 115 2.81 -24.26 0.20
N PHE A 116 2.62 -23.33 -0.75
CA PHE A 116 1.78 -22.16 -0.54
C PHE A 116 0.35 -22.54 -0.17
N TRP A 117 -0.32 -23.37 -0.97
CA TRP A 117 -1.72 -23.72 -0.70
C TRP A 117 -1.88 -24.63 0.52
N GLU A 118 -0.94 -25.52 0.82
CA GLU A 118 -0.94 -26.26 2.09
C GLU A 118 -0.86 -25.30 3.29
N THR A 119 0.06 -24.33 3.23
CA THR A 119 0.20 -23.29 4.26
C THR A 119 -1.09 -22.49 4.42
N MET A 120 -1.73 -22.10 3.32
CA MET A 120 -2.96 -21.32 3.35
C MET A 120 -4.15 -22.12 3.89
N ILE A 121 -4.31 -23.39 3.53
CA ILE A 121 -5.35 -24.27 4.06
C ILE A 121 -5.24 -24.37 5.58
N GLN A 122 -4.03 -24.61 6.09
CA GLN A 122 -3.77 -24.71 7.52
C GLN A 122 -3.99 -23.37 8.23
N ARG A 123 -3.40 -22.29 7.71
CA ARG A 123 -3.46 -20.95 8.32
C ARG A 123 -4.88 -20.38 8.37
N LEU A 124 -5.64 -20.55 7.29
CA LEU A 124 -7.03 -20.11 7.24
C LEU A 124 -7.96 -21.01 8.05
N GLY A 125 -7.44 -22.13 8.58
CA GLY A 125 -8.23 -23.08 9.35
C GLY A 125 -9.32 -23.74 8.51
N ILE A 126 -9.06 -24.01 7.23
CA ILE A 126 -10.01 -24.68 6.35
C ILE A 126 -10.14 -26.13 6.82
N ARG A 127 -11.33 -26.48 7.33
CA ARG A 127 -11.63 -27.81 7.86
C ARG A 127 -12.49 -28.56 6.88
N PHE A 128 -11.90 -29.56 6.24
CA PHE A 128 -12.63 -30.47 5.38
C PHE A 128 -13.40 -31.50 6.20
N GLN A 129 -14.65 -31.78 5.81
CA GLN A 129 -15.42 -32.92 6.33
C GLN A 129 -14.78 -34.24 5.87
N LYS A 130 -14.33 -34.28 4.61
CA LYS A 130 -13.50 -35.34 4.05
C LYS A 130 -12.20 -34.71 3.53
N PRO A 131 -11.02 -35.07 4.07
CA PRO A 131 -9.74 -34.55 3.58
C PRO A 131 -9.52 -34.85 2.09
N TYR A 132 -8.73 -34.00 1.43
CA TYR A 132 -8.29 -34.29 0.05
C TYR A 132 -7.33 -35.48 0.03
N THR A 133 -7.34 -36.24 -1.06
CA THR A 133 -6.37 -37.30 -1.35
C THR A 133 -5.10 -36.74 -2.01
N GLN A 134 -5.26 -35.65 -2.77
CA GLN A 134 -4.19 -34.92 -3.44
C GLN A 134 -4.54 -33.43 -3.49
N LEU A 135 -3.57 -32.56 -3.19
CA LEU A 135 -3.83 -31.12 -3.18
C LEU A 135 -4.08 -30.56 -4.59
N VAL A 136 -3.30 -30.98 -5.58
CA VAL A 136 -3.53 -30.61 -6.98
C VAL A 136 -3.21 -31.77 -7.90
N ASP A 137 -4.12 -32.11 -8.80
CA ASP A 137 -3.90 -33.00 -9.94
C ASP A 137 -3.87 -32.19 -11.24
N LEU A 138 -2.79 -32.35 -12.00
CA LEU A 138 -2.54 -31.70 -13.29
C LEU A 138 -2.51 -32.71 -14.44
N SER A 139 -2.94 -33.95 -14.21
CA SER A 139 -2.91 -35.05 -15.19
C SER A 139 -3.68 -34.72 -16.49
N LYS A 140 -4.64 -33.79 -16.43
CA LYS A 140 -5.44 -33.31 -17.57
C LYS A 140 -4.90 -32.02 -18.22
N GLY A 141 -3.70 -31.59 -17.87
CA GLY A 141 -3.09 -30.34 -18.33
C GLY A 141 -3.20 -29.22 -17.31
N ILE A 142 -2.32 -28.21 -17.43
CA ILE A 142 -2.28 -27.06 -16.50
C ILE A 142 -3.52 -26.15 -16.65
N GLU A 143 -4.21 -26.28 -17.77
CA GLU A 143 -5.46 -25.61 -18.14
C GLU A 143 -6.67 -26.23 -17.44
N PHE A 144 -6.53 -27.47 -16.93
CA PHE A 144 -7.61 -28.21 -16.26
C PHE A 144 -7.17 -28.75 -14.89
N PRO A 145 -6.70 -27.89 -13.96
CA PRO A 145 -6.22 -28.33 -12.66
C PRO A 145 -7.38 -28.77 -11.77
N GLN A 146 -7.22 -29.90 -11.08
CA GLN A 146 -8.14 -30.33 -10.02
C GLN A 146 -7.50 -30.04 -8.66
N TRP A 147 -8.09 -29.15 -7.87
CA TRP A 147 -7.60 -28.78 -6.54
C TRP A 147 -8.40 -29.48 -5.43
N CYS A 148 -7.72 -29.81 -4.33
CA CYS A 148 -8.30 -30.50 -3.17
C CYS A 148 -9.08 -31.76 -3.58
N VAL A 149 -8.44 -32.64 -4.35
CA VAL A 149 -9.05 -33.82 -4.97
C VAL A 149 -9.78 -34.68 -3.93
N ASP A 150 -11.00 -35.09 -4.26
CA ASP A 150 -11.91 -35.90 -3.42
C ASP A 150 -12.37 -35.27 -2.10
N ALA A 151 -11.97 -34.03 -1.79
CA ALA A 151 -12.35 -33.37 -0.54
C ALA A 151 -13.82 -32.98 -0.50
N GLN A 152 -14.36 -32.85 0.72
CA GLN A 152 -15.69 -32.30 0.97
C GLN A 152 -15.61 -31.21 2.03
N LEU A 153 -16.30 -30.09 1.81
CA LEU A 153 -16.40 -28.94 2.70
C LEU A 153 -17.84 -28.39 2.72
N ASN A 154 -18.21 -27.65 3.77
CA ASN A 154 -19.47 -26.89 3.88
C ASN A 154 -19.21 -25.66 4.75
#